data_AF-A0A2V7YT38-F1
#
_entry.id   AF-A0A2V7YT38-F1
#
_cell.length_a   1.000
_cell.length_b   1.000
_cell.length_c   1.000
_cell.angle_alpha   90.00
_cell.angle_beta   90.00
_cell.angle_gamma   90.00
#
_symmetry.space_group_name_H-M   'P 1'
#
loop_
_entity.id
_entity.type
_entity.pdbx_description
1 polymer ?
#
loop_
_entity_poly.entity_id
_entity_poly.type
_entity_poly.pdbx_seq_one_letter_code
_entity_poly.pdbx_strand_id
1 'polypeptide(L)'
;MPGLGGSYWTAFFPAILVLGLGMAISVAPLTTTVMGAVEERHAGIASGINNAVSRCAGLLAVAGLGILMLGLFARGLDHRLAGIEMPPSARQAIGGQTERLAALKIPAGIPEPARTQARSAVDRAFLDGFRGVMWAAAGLALLASLSAAWLIRDQAFVSQGSQVRQ
;
A
#
# COMPACT_ATOMS: atom_id res chain seq x y z
N MET A 1 -14.12 -2.40 13.78
CA MET A 1 -13.68 -1.93 12.45
C MET A 1 -13.44 -0.43 12.54
N PRO A 2 -12.37 0.16 11.96
CA PRO A 2 -12.10 1.58 12.14
C PRO A 2 -13.14 2.39 11.35
N GLY A 3 -14.25 2.67 12.02
CA GLY A 3 -15.17 3.74 11.73
C GLY A 3 -14.71 5.01 12.43
N LEU A 4 -15.17 6.14 11.92
CA LEU A 4 -14.97 7.48 12.48
C LEU A 4 -15.42 7.48 13.95
N GLY A 5 -14.49 7.27 14.89
CA GLY A 5 -14.76 7.14 16.34
C GLY A 5 -13.97 6.07 17.10
N GLY A 6 -13.16 5.23 16.44
CA GLY A 6 -12.32 4.23 17.13
C GLY A 6 -11.11 4.83 17.86
N SER A 7 -10.84 4.39 19.09
CA SER A 7 -9.66 4.81 19.87
C SER A 7 -8.36 4.47 19.13
N TYR A 8 -7.47 5.46 18.97
CA TYR A 8 -6.15 5.33 18.34
C TYR A 8 -5.38 4.08 18.78
N TRP A 9 -5.42 3.82 20.09
CA TRP A 9 -4.74 2.70 20.77
C TRP A 9 -5.23 1.32 20.32
N THR A 10 -6.45 1.24 19.82
CA THR A 10 -7.05 -0.02 19.36
C THR A 10 -7.12 -0.12 17.84
N ALA A 11 -7.19 1.02 17.15
CA ALA A 11 -7.42 1.06 15.71
C ALA A 11 -6.11 1.14 14.90
N PHE A 12 -5.12 1.90 15.38
CA PHE A 12 -3.92 2.22 14.60
C PHE A 12 -2.65 1.70 15.27
N PHE A 13 -2.52 1.91 16.57
CA PHE A 13 -1.30 1.55 17.32
C PHE A 13 -0.89 0.07 17.17
N PRO A 14 -1.79 -0.92 17.30
CA PRO A 14 -1.40 -2.32 17.19
C PRO A 14 -0.94 -2.68 15.77
N ALA A 15 -1.62 -2.13 14.75
CA ALA A 15 -1.27 -2.36 13.36
C ALA A 15 0.10 -1.75 13.02
N ILE A 16 0.39 -0.53 13.49
CA ILE A 16 1.68 0.13 13.30
C ILE A 16 2.80 -0.62 14.01
N LEU A 17 2.57 -1.12 15.23
CA LEU A 17 3.54 -1.93 15.96
C LEU A 17 3.89 -3.22 15.22
N VAL A 18 2.87 -3.97 14.77
CA VAL A 18 3.07 -5.22 14.02
C VAL A 18 3.82 -4.96 12.72
N LEU A 19 3.47 -3.89 12.01
CA LEU A 19 4.18 -3.47 10.80
C LEU A 19 5.65 -3.14 11.10
N GLY A 20 5.92 -2.35 12.14
CA GLY A 20 7.27 -1.97 12.53
C GLY A 20 8.14 -3.16 12.92
N LEU A 21 7.60 -4.08 13.70
CA LEU A 21 8.28 -5.33 14.08
C LEU A 21 8.56 -6.21 12.86
N GLY A 22 7.58 -6.37 11.97
CA GLY A 22 7.74 -7.15 10.74
C GLY A 22 8.84 -6.58 9.84
N MET A 23 8.90 -5.25 9.70
CA MET A 23 9.97 -4.57 8.97
C MET A 23 11.34 -4.78 9.63
N ALA A 24 11.44 -4.66 10.95
CA ALA A 24 12.71 -4.82 11.67
C ALA A 24 13.28 -6.24 11.53
N ILE A 25 12.42 -7.26 11.65
CA ILE A 25 12.82 -8.67 11.53
C ILE A 25 13.19 -9.03 10.08
N SER A 26 12.60 -8.37 9.08
CA SER A 26 12.82 -8.72 7.66
C SER A 26 14.01 -7.99 7.04
N VAL A 27 14.18 -6.70 7.31
CA VAL A 27 15.15 -5.85 6.57
C VAL A 27 16.60 -6.18 6.95
N ALA A 28 16.87 -6.41 8.24
CA ALA A 28 18.22 -6.68 8.70
C ALA A 28 18.78 -8.00 8.14
N PRO A 29 18.10 -9.16 8.26
CA PRO A 29 18.60 -10.42 7.68
C PRO A 29 18.69 -10.38 6.15
N LEU A 30 17.73 -9.73 5.47
CA LEU A 30 17.75 -9.66 4.00
C LEU A 30 19.02 -8.98 3.48
N THR A 31 19.41 -7.87 4.10
CA THR A 31 20.64 -7.15 3.72
C THR A 31 21.88 -8.01 4.00
N THR A 32 21.92 -8.69 5.16
CA THR A 32 23.01 -9.60 5.51
C THR A 32 23.12 -10.78 4.54
N THR A 33 22.01 -11.39 4.15
CA THR A 33 21.99 -12.52 3.19
C THR A 33 22.48 -12.09 1.81
N VAL A 34 22.08 -10.91 1.32
CA VAL A 34 22.54 -10.40 0.02
C VAL A 34 24.04 -10.15 0.02
N MET A 35 24.58 -9.56 1.09
CA MET A 35 26.01 -9.29 1.20
C MET A 35 26.83 -10.56 1.43
N GLY A 36 26.30 -11.53 2.18
CA GLY A 36 26.96 -12.81 2.46
C GLY A 36 27.00 -13.78 1.28
N ALA A 37 26.20 -13.56 0.24
CA ALA A 37 26.19 -14.39 -0.97
C ALA A 37 27.30 -14.06 -1.98
N VAL A 38 28.11 -13.02 -1.71
CA VAL A 38 29.11 -12.48 -2.64
C VAL A 38 30.48 -12.46 -1.96
N GLU A 39 31.54 -12.86 -2.68
CA GLU A 39 32.92 -12.79 -2.17
C GLU A 39 33.31 -11.34 -1.83
N GLU A 40 34.09 -11.14 -0.76
CA GLU A 40 34.41 -9.81 -0.21
C GLU A 40 34.90 -8.79 -1.24
N ARG A 41 35.66 -9.24 -2.26
CA ARG A 41 36.15 -8.38 -3.35
C ARG A 41 35.05 -7.70 -4.18
N HIS A 42 33.83 -8.23 -4.15
CA HIS A 42 32.67 -7.76 -4.92
C HIS A 42 31.57 -7.12 -4.05
N ALA A 43 31.77 -7.04 -2.72
CA ALA A 43 30.78 -6.50 -1.79
C ALA A 43 30.32 -5.07 -2.12
N GLY A 44 31.24 -4.24 -2.64
CA GLY A 44 30.93 -2.88 -3.10
C GLY A 44 29.93 -2.86 -4.27
N ILE A 45 30.07 -3.76 -5.24
CA ILE A 45 29.17 -3.89 -6.39
C ILE A 45 27.80 -4.43 -5.93
N ALA A 46 27.80 -5.44 -5.05
CA ALA A 46 26.58 -6.00 -4.48
C ALA A 46 25.74 -4.96 -3.72
N SER A 47 26.40 -4.13 -2.89
CA SER A 47 25.77 -3.03 -2.18
C SER A 47 25.21 -1.95 -3.11
N GLY A 48 25.94 -1.61 -4.18
CA GLY A 48 25.47 -0.69 -5.22
C GLY A 48 24.19 -1.16 -5.89
N ILE A 49 24.14 -2.45 -6.28
CA ILE A 49 22.95 -3.05 -6.90
C ILE A 49 21.76 -3.06 -5.92
N ASN A 50 21.97 -3.49 -4.67
CA ASN A 50 20.89 -3.52 -3.67
C ASN A 50 20.28 -2.12 -3.44
N ASN A 51 21.11 -1.08 -3.38
CA ASN A 51 20.65 0.30 -3.26
C ASN A 51 19.86 0.76 -4.50
N ALA A 52 20.36 0.47 -5.70
CA ALA A 52 19.67 0.83 -6.94
C ALA A 52 18.29 0.15 -7.03
N VAL A 53 18.23 -1.15 -6.76
CA VAL A 53 17.00 -1.94 -6.74
C VAL A 53 16.02 -1.40 -5.69
N SER A 54 16.49 -1.12 -4.47
CA SER A 54 15.65 -0.59 -3.38
C SER A 54 15.01 0.75 -3.74
N ARG A 55 15.77 1.65 -4.39
CA ARG A 55 15.24 2.94 -4.85
C ARG A 55 14.23 2.76 -5.97
N CYS A 56 14.53 1.94 -6.98
CA CYS A 56 13.60 1.66 -8.07
C CYS A 56 12.30 1.02 -7.54
N ALA A 57 12.40 0.05 -6.63
CA ALA A 57 11.25 -0.57 -5.98
C ALA A 57 10.41 0.46 -5.21
N GLY A 58 11.04 1.35 -4.45
CA GLY A 58 10.35 2.43 -3.75
C GLY A 58 9.60 3.38 -4.69
N LEU A 59 10.24 3.80 -5.79
CA LEU A 59 9.60 4.67 -6.79
C LEU A 59 8.41 3.98 -7.48
N LEU A 60 8.57 2.71 -7.87
CA LEU A 60 7.51 1.92 -8.48
C LEU A 60 6.35 1.69 -7.51
N ALA A 61 6.64 1.44 -6.24
CA ALA A 61 5.63 1.27 -5.20
C ALA A 61 4.81 2.56 -5.01
N VAL A 62 5.47 3.71 -4.89
CA VAL A 62 4.78 5.01 -4.74
C VAL A 62 3.90 5.30 -5.96
N ALA A 63 4.43 5.12 -7.18
CA ALA A 63 3.67 5.34 -8.41
C ALA A 63 2.49 4.38 -8.55
N GLY A 64 2.74 3.08 -8.38
CA GLY A 64 1.72 2.04 -8.54
C GLY A 64 0.59 2.14 -7.51
N LEU A 65 0.94 2.31 -6.23
CA LEU A 65 -0.06 2.48 -5.17
C LEU A 65 -0.81 3.80 -5.30
N GLY A 66 -0.18 4.87 -5.80
CA GLY A 66 -0.83 6.15 -6.10
C GLY A 66 -1.89 6.02 -7.22
N ILE A 67 -1.57 5.33 -8.31
CA ILE A 67 -2.52 5.05 -9.40
C ILE A 67 -3.68 4.19 -8.88
N LEU A 68 -3.38 3.16 -8.10
CA LEU A 68 -4.40 2.31 -7.48
C LEU A 68 -5.33 3.13 -6.57
N MET A 69 -4.77 3.98 -5.71
CA MET A 69 -5.51 4.87 -4.82
C MET A 69 -6.47 5.76 -5.60
N LEU A 70 -5.96 6.45 -6.64
CA LEU A 70 -6.76 7.36 -7.45
C LEU A 70 -7.88 6.62 -8.19
N GLY A 71 -7.60 5.45 -8.75
CA GLY A 71 -8.60 4.64 -9.44
C GLY A 71 -9.70 4.12 -8.52
N LEU A 72 -9.35 3.64 -7.32
CA LEU A 72 -10.32 3.20 -6.32
C LEU A 72 -11.15 4.36 -5.76
N PHE A 73 -10.51 5.50 -5.49
CA PHE A 73 -11.16 6.72 -5.04
C PHE A 73 -12.17 7.21 -6.08
N ALA A 74 -11.75 7.38 -7.34
CA ALA A 74 -12.61 7.87 -8.41
C ALA A 74 -13.85 6.97 -8.60
N ARG A 75 -13.65 5.65 -8.66
CA ARG A 75 -14.76 4.67 -8.76
C ARG A 75 -15.70 4.73 -7.56
N GLY A 76 -15.15 4.78 -6.35
CA GLY A 76 -15.93 4.86 -5.11
C GLY A 76 -16.70 6.18 -5.00
N LEU A 77 -16.10 7.28 -5.44
CA LEU A 77 -16.72 8.60 -5.48
C LEU A 77 -17.87 8.63 -6.48
N ASP A 78 -17.64 8.19 -7.72
CA ASP A 78 -18.67 8.15 -8.77
C ASP A 78 -19.89 7.33 -8.34
N HIS A 79 -19.66 6.15 -7.76
CA HIS A 79 -20.74 5.29 -7.27
C HIS A 79 -21.57 5.97 -6.18
N ARG A 80 -20.93 6.73 -5.28
CA ARG A 80 -21.60 7.44 -4.18
C ARG A 80 -22.32 8.71 -4.67
N LEU A 81 -21.73 9.43 -5.63
CA LEU A 81 -22.35 10.62 -6.24
C LEU A 81 -23.55 10.26 -7.11
N ALA A 82 -23.59 9.05 -7.68
CA ALA A 82 -24.70 8.58 -8.50
C ALA A 82 -26.05 8.62 -7.76
N GLY A 83 -26.05 8.39 -6.45
CA GLY A 83 -27.25 8.42 -5.59
C GLY A 83 -27.64 9.80 -5.05
N ILE A 84 -26.88 10.85 -5.36
CA ILE A 84 -27.16 12.21 -4.87
C ILE A 84 -27.72 13.04 -6.02
N GLU A 85 -28.89 13.65 -5.80
CA GLU A 85 -29.48 14.62 -6.72
C GLU A 85 -28.64 15.91 -6.73
N MET A 86 -28.03 16.21 -7.89
CA MET A 86 -27.25 17.43 -8.09
C MET A 86 -27.20 17.83 -9.56
N PRO A 87 -26.96 19.12 -9.86
CA PRO A 87 -26.77 19.59 -11.23
C PRO A 87 -25.61 18.85 -11.94
N PRO A 88 -25.73 18.54 -13.24
CA PRO A 88 -24.66 17.89 -14.01
C PRO A 88 -23.33 18.65 -13.96
N SER A 89 -23.41 19.99 -13.95
CA SER A 89 -22.24 20.87 -13.83
C SER A 89 -21.50 20.70 -12.50
N ALA A 90 -22.23 20.50 -11.40
CA ALA A 90 -21.63 20.24 -10.09
C ALA A 90 -20.94 18.87 -10.05
N ARG A 91 -21.56 17.84 -10.64
CA ARG A 91 -20.97 16.51 -10.75
C ARG A 91 -19.69 16.52 -11.60
N GLN A 92 -19.70 17.23 -12.74
CA GLN A 92 -18.52 17.38 -13.59
C GLN A 92 -17.39 18.15 -12.90
N ALA A 93 -17.72 19.21 -12.15
CA ALA A 93 -16.74 19.97 -11.38
C ALA A 93 -16.08 19.14 -10.26
N ILE A 94 -16.81 18.19 -9.67
CA ILE A 94 -16.27 17.24 -8.69
C ILE A 94 -15.40 16.18 -9.40
N GLY A 95 -15.89 15.58 -10.50
CA GLY A 95 -15.15 14.57 -11.26
C GLY A 95 -13.82 15.07 -11.83
N GLY A 96 -13.75 16.35 -12.22
CA GLY A 96 -12.53 17.01 -12.71
C GLY A 96 -11.51 17.38 -11.63
N GLN A 97 -11.74 17.01 -10.37
CA GLN A 97 -10.85 17.28 -9.23
C GLN A 97 -10.46 15.99 -8.47
N THR A 98 -10.62 14.82 -9.10
CA THR A 98 -10.40 13.53 -8.45
C THR A 98 -8.95 13.32 -8.01
N GLU A 99 -8.00 13.97 -8.68
CA GLU A 99 -6.57 14.02 -8.32
C GLU A 99 -6.30 14.69 -6.96
N ARG A 100 -7.24 15.50 -6.45
CA ARG A 100 -7.13 16.14 -5.14
C ARG A 100 -7.52 15.22 -3.98
N LEU A 101 -8.13 14.06 -4.27
CA LEU A 101 -8.54 13.07 -3.27
C LEU A 101 -9.38 13.70 -2.14
N ALA A 102 -8.97 13.56 -0.87
CA ALA A 102 -9.66 14.13 0.28
C ALA A 102 -9.69 15.68 0.30
N ALA A 103 -8.80 16.34 -0.45
CA ALA A 103 -8.75 17.81 -0.55
C ALA A 103 -9.66 18.37 -1.66
N LEU A 104 -10.53 17.54 -2.23
CA LEU A 104 -11.53 17.93 -3.23
C LEU A 104 -12.46 19.01 -2.67
N LYS A 105 -12.69 20.08 -3.45
CA LYS A 105 -13.58 21.17 -3.06
C LYS A 105 -14.98 20.96 -3.62
N ILE A 106 -15.97 20.95 -2.73
CA ILE A 106 -17.39 20.86 -3.09
C ILE A 106 -17.87 22.22 -3.63
N PRO A 107 -18.45 22.30 -4.84
CA PRO A 107 -18.95 23.55 -5.41
C PRO A 107 -19.97 24.26 -4.52
N ALA A 108 -19.95 25.60 -4.46
CA ALA A 108 -20.88 26.39 -3.63
C ALA A 108 -22.31 26.44 -4.19
N GLY A 109 -22.53 26.05 -5.45
CA GLY A 109 -23.84 26.11 -6.12
C GLY A 109 -24.79 24.95 -5.81
N ILE A 110 -24.44 24.03 -4.92
CA ILE A 110 -25.29 22.88 -4.52
C ILE A 110 -26.00 23.16 -3.18
N PRO A 111 -27.27 22.74 -3.04
CA PRO A 111 -28.02 22.83 -1.79
C PRO A 111 -27.29 22.14 -0.62
N GLU A 112 -27.44 22.67 0.59
CA GLU A 112 -26.81 22.13 1.81
C GLU A 112 -26.98 20.61 2.01
N PRO A 113 -28.16 20.00 1.86
CA PRO A 113 -28.28 18.55 2.02
C PRO A 113 -27.43 17.76 1.02
N ALA A 114 -27.35 18.21 -0.24
CA ALA A 114 -26.50 17.59 -1.25
C ALA A 114 -25.01 17.85 -0.98
N ARG A 115 -24.66 19.03 -0.45
CA ARG A 115 -23.29 19.41 -0.09
C ARG A 115 -22.72 18.54 1.02
N THR A 116 -23.48 18.32 2.10
CA THR A 116 -23.07 17.45 3.21
C THR A 116 -22.93 16.00 2.75
N GLN A 117 -23.86 15.52 1.93
CA GLN A 117 -23.79 14.17 1.34
C GLN A 117 -22.58 14.02 0.42
N ALA A 118 -22.28 15.00 -0.42
CA ALA A 118 -21.11 14.99 -1.29
C ALA A 118 -19.80 15.01 -0.47
N ARG A 119 -19.73 15.79 0.61
CA ARG A 119 -18.59 15.78 1.55
C ARG A 119 -18.40 14.38 2.15
N SER A 120 -19.45 13.78 2.69
CA SER A 120 -19.40 12.42 3.23
C SER A 120 -19.06 11.38 2.16
N ALA A 121 -19.47 11.59 0.91
CA ALA A 121 -19.12 10.71 -0.21
C ALA A 121 -17.62 10.75 -0.50
N VAL A 122 -17.01 11.95 -0.52
CA VAL A 122 -15.56 12.13 -0.66
C VAL A 122 -14.81 11.44 0.48
N ASP A 123 -15.20 11.69 1.73
CA ASP A 123 -14.51 11.10 2.90
C ASP A 123 -14.58 9.56 2.86
N ARG A 124 -15.74 8.99 2.54
CA ARG A 124 -15.92 7.53 2.44
C ARG A 124 -15.17 6.94 1.25
N ALA A 125 -15.22 7.57 0.08
CA ALA A 125 -14.47 7.13 -1.09
C ALA A 125 -12.95 7.15 -0.84
N PHE A 126 -12.46 8.17 -0.13
CA PHE A 126 -11.06 8.26 0.27
C PHE A 126 -10.66 7.12 1.21
N LEU A 127 -11.46 6.86 2.25
CA LEU A 127 -11.22 5.74 3.17
C LEU A 127 -11.27 4.38 2.47
N ASP A 128 -12.20 4.18 1.52
CA ASP A 128 -12.29 2.94 0.75
C ASP A 128 -11.10 2.76 -0.19
N GLY A 129 -10.64 3.83 -0.85
CA GLY A 129 -9.40 3.82 -1.62
C GLY A 129 -8.20 3.44 -0.77
N PHE A 130 -8.06 4.06 0.41
CA PHE A 130 -6.96 3.79 1.32
C PHE A 130 -6.97 2.33 1.81
N ARG A 131 -8.16 1.79 2.11
CA ARG A 131 -8.33 0.37 2.47
C ARG A 131 -7.94 -0.55 1.33
N GLY A 132 -8.32 -0.25 0.09
CA GLY A 132 -7.92 -1.07 -1.06
C GLY A 132 -6.40 -1.08 -1.29
N VAL A 133 -5.74 0.07 -1.11
CA VAL A 133 -4.26 0.15 -1.13
C VAL A 133 -3.66 -0.72 -0.01
N MET A 134 -4.20 -0.65 1.21
CA MET A 134 -3.74 -1.47 2.33
C MET A 134 -3.90 -2.97 2.06
N TRP A 135 -5.02 -3.40 1.46
CA TRP A 135 -5.23 -4.80 1.07
C TRP A 135 -4.25 -5.25 -0.01
N ALA A 136 -3.98 -4.41 -1.01
CA ALA A 136 -2.97 -4.71 -2.03
C ALA A 136 -1.58 -4.85 -1.41
N ALA A 137 -1.19 -3.94 -0.51
CA ALA A 137 0.07 -4.00 0.20
C ALA A 137 0.18 -5.26 1.09
N ALA A 138 -0.88 -5.60 1.82
CA ALA A 138 -0.94 -6.83 2.62
C ALA A 138 -0.80 -8.09 1.74
N GLY A 139 -1.47 -8.12 0.59
CA GLY A 139 -1.34 -9.21 -0.39
C GLY A 139 0.09 -9.35 -0.91
N LEU A 140 0.73 -8.25 -1.28
CA LEU A 140 2.14 -8.25 -1.71
C LEU A 140 3.08 -8.74 -0.61
N ALA A 141 2.87 -8.31 0.64
CA ALA A 141 3.67 -8.75 1.78
C ALA A 141 3.51 -10.25 2.04
N LEU A 142 2.28 -10.78 1.93
CA LEU A 142 2.01 -12.22 2.05
C LEU A 142 2.69 -13.02 0.93
N LEU A 143 2.60 -12.56 -0.32
CA LEU A 143 3.27 -13.20 -1.45
C LEU A 143 4.79 -13.20 -1.30
N ALA A 144 5.37 -12.11 -0.80
CA ALA A 144 6.79 -12.02 -0.50
C ALA A 144 7.19 -13.01 0.61
N SER A 145 6.40 -13.09 1.68
CA SER A 145 6.62 -14.03 2.78
C SER A 145 6.55 -15.50 2.33
N LEU A 146 5.56 -15.85 1.50
CA LEU A 146 5.42 -17.20 0.94
C LEU A 146 6.60 -17.56 0.03
N SER A 147 7.00 -16.63 -0.85
CA SER A 147 8.17 -16.81 -1.72
C SER A 147 9.45 -17.06 -0.91
N ALA A 148 9.67 -16.27 0.16
CA ALA A 148 10.80 -16.45 1.04
C ALA A 148 10.77 -17.81 1.76
N ALA A 149 9.62 -18.20 2.32
CA ALA A 149 9.46 -19.49 2.99
C ALA A 149 9.71 -20.67 2.06
N TRP A 150 9.26 -20.58 0.80
CA TRP A 150 9.47 -21.62 -0.20
C TRP A 150 10.93 -21.73 -0.62
N LEU A 151 11.59 -20.61 -0.89
CA LEU A 151 12.99 -20.57 -1.33
C LEU A 151 13.98 -21.03 -0.24
N ILE A 152 13.72 -20.69 1.03
CA ILE A 152 14.55 -21.14 2.16
C ILE A 152 14.43 -22.65 2.36
N ARG A 153 13.23 -23.21 2.19
CA ARG A 153 12.97 -24.64 2.41
C ARG A 153 13.73 -25.52 1.42
N ASP A 154 13.87 -25.09 0.17
CA ASP A 154 14.65 -25.81 -0.84
C ASP A 154 16.14 -25.86 -0.50
N GLN A 155 16.71 -24.78 0.05
CA GLN A 155 18.13 -24.78 0.43
C GLN A 155 18.44 -25.71 1.61
N ALA A 156 17.53 -25.80 2.59
CA ALA A 156 17.66 -26.73 3.71
C ALA A 156 17.61 -28.21 3.29
N PHE A 157 16.83 -28.53 2.24
CA PHE A 157 16.78 -29.88 1.67
C PHE A 157 18.05 -30.23 0.88
N VAL A 158 18.59 -29.29 0.12
CA VAL A 158 19.82 -29.50 -0.68
C VAL A 158 21.05 -29.70 0.22
N SER A 159 21.16 -29.01 1.35
CA SER A 159 22.32 -29.15 2.26
C SER A 159 22.34 -30.47 3.03
N GLN A 160 21.18 -31.09 3.29
CA GLN A 160 21.12 -32.40 3.95
C GLN A 160 21.43 -33.56 2.99
N GLY A 161 21.07 -33.44 1.70
CA GLY A 161 21.35 -34.47 0.71
C GLY A 161 22.84 -34.65 0.36
N SER A 162 23.65 -33.60 0.52
CA SER A 162 25.11 -33.65 0.25
C SER A 162 25.92 -34.25 1.40
N GLN A 163 25.45 -34.16 2.64
CA GLN A 163 26.09 -34.75 3.83
C GLN A 163 25.87 -36.26 3.96
N VAL A 164 24.84 -36.82 3.32
CA VAL A 164 24.51 -38.27 3.36
C VAL A 164 25.30 -39.08 2.31
N ARG A 165 26.07 -38.43 1.43
CA ARG A 165 26.84 -39.06 0.35
C ARG A 165 28.35 -39.12 0.57
N GLN A 166 28.85 -38.74 1.75
CA GLN A 166 30.25 -38.96 2.17
C GLN A 166 30.28 -40.01 3.28
#